data_AF-A0A5B6TT37-F1
#
_entry.id   AF-A0A5B6TT37-F1
#
_cell.length_a   1.000
_cell.length_b   1.000
_cell.length_c   1.000
_cell.angle_alpha   90.00
_cell.angle_beta   90.00
_cell.angle_gamma   90.00
#
_symmetry.space_group_name_H-M   'P 1'
#
loop_
_entity.id
_entity.type
_entity.pdbx_description
1 polymer ?
#
loop_
_entity_poly.entity_id
_entity_poly.type
_entity_poly.pdbx_seq_one_letter_code
_entity_poly.pdbx_strand_id
1 'polypeptide(L)' 'MCGIVGIVGHSHVTPLILATLKRLEYRGYDSAGVATIEKGELGRRRAEGKLVNLERRLKDEPL' A
#
# COMPACT_ATOMS: atom_id res chain seq x y z
N MET A 1 13.96 -8.04 1.53
CA MET A 1 13.14 -8.94 2.38
C MET A 1 11.68 -8.61 2.11
N CYS A 2 10.73 -9.57 2.07
CA CYS A 2 9.32 -9.25 1.77
C CYS A 2 8.47 -9.14 3.05
N GLY A 3 7.47 -8.26 3.05
CA GLY A 3 6.48 -8.10 4.13
C GLY A 3 5.09 -8.01 3.54
N ILE A 4 4.11 -8.68 4.16
CA ILE A 4 2.72 -8.71 3.71
C ILE A 4 1.83 -8.18 4.84
N VAL A 5 0.89 -7.32 4.48
CA VAL A 5 -0.15 -6.79 5.37
C VAL A 5 -1.49 -6.96 4.67
N GLY A 6 -2.50 -7.42 5.39
CA GLY A 6 -3.88 -7.50 4.90
C GLY A 6 -4.84 -6.96 5.96
N ILE A 7 -5.84 -6.21 5.50
CA ILE A 7 -6.91 -5.67 6.36
C ILE A 7 -8.24 -5.98 5.66
N VAL A 8 -9.19 -6.51 6.43
CA VAL A 8 -10.56 -6.76 5.97
C VAL A 8 -11.49 -5.87 6.78
N GLY A 9 -12.35 -5.12 6.09
CA GLY A 9 -13.31 -4.22 6.72
C GLY A 9 -14.20 -3.54 5.69
N HIS A 10 -15.16 -2.75 6.19
CA HIS A 10 -16.10 -2.00 5.35
C HIS A 10 -15.68 -0.54 5.09
N SER A 11 -14.55 -0.12 5.65
CA SER A 11 -14.00 1.23 5.52
C SER A 11 -12.82 1.28 4.56
N HIS A 12 -12.44 2.48 4.14
CA HIS A 12 -11.26 2.68 3.30
C HIS A 12 -9.98 2.35 4.09
N VAL A 13 -9.26 1.30 3.66
CA VAL A 13 -8.12 0.72 4.41
C VAL A 13 -6.75 1.17 3.92
N THR A 14 -6.64 1.84 2.77
CA THR A 14 -5.35 2.24 2.18
C THR A 14 -4.43 3.00 3.15
N PRO A 15 -4.90 3.98 3.95
CA PRO A 15 -4.05 4.69 4.90
C PRO A 15 -3.52 3.80 6.02
N LEU A 16 -4.34 2.84 6.49
CA LEU A 16 -3.94 1.87 7.51
C LEU A 16 -2.86 0.92 6.97
N ILE A 17 -3.04 0.41 5.74
CA ILE A 17 -2.03 -0.44 5.09
C ILE A 17 -0.71 0.31 4.95
N LEU A 18 -0.72 1.56 4.50
CA LEU A 18 0.48 2.39 4.41
C LEU A 18 1.17 2.58 5.77
N ALA A 19 0.41 2.86 6.82
CA ALA A 19 0.95 3.00 8.17
C ALA A 19 1.62 1.71 8.67
N THR A 20 1.04 0.54 8.36
CA THR A 20 1.65 -0.75 8.72
C THR A 20 2.89 -1.04 7.87
N LEU A 21 2.86 -0.80 6.55
CA LEU A 21 4.02 -0.96 5.69
C LEU A 21 5.20 -0.08 6.14
N LYS A 22 4.93 1.14 6.60
CA LYS A 22 5.94 2.07 7.13
C LYS A 22 6.63 1.52 8.39
N ARG A 23 5.88 0.83 9.25
CA ARG A 23 6.46 0.14 10.42
C ARG A 23 7.34 -1.04 10.04
N LEU A 24 7.17 -1.61 8.83
CA LEU A 24 7.97 -2.71 8.33
C LEU A 24 9.16 -2.26 7.48
N GLU A 25 9.24 -0.96 7.12
CA GLU A 25 10.27 -0.40 6.21
C GLU A 25 11.72 -0.67 6.68
N TYR A 26 11.93 -0.84 7.99
CA TYR A 26 13.23 -1.21 8.57
C TYR A 26 13.82 -2.51 8.00
N ARG A 27 12.99 -3.39 7.41
CA ARG A 27 13.42 -4.66 6.79
C ARG A 27 14.05 -4.48 5.41
N GLY A 28 13.91 -3.30 4.80
CA GLY A 28 14.40 -3.01 3.46
C GLY A 28 13.56 -3.67 2.35
N TYR A 29 12.98 -2.82 1.51
CA TYR A 29 12.18 -3.21 0.35
C TYR A 29 12.69 -2.54 -0.92
N ASP A 30 12.81 -3.31 -2.00
CA ASP A 30 13.16 -2.80 -3.33
C ASP A 30 11.92 -2.25 -4.07
N SER A 31 10.73 -2.54 -3.57
CA SER A 31 9.45 -2.04 -4.07
C SER A 31 8.33 -2.20 -3.03
N ALA A 32 7.23 -1.47 -3.21
CA ALA A 32 6.02 -1.60 -2.39
C ALA A 32 4.76 -1.52 -3.26
N GLY A 33 3.66 -2.08 -2.77
CA GLY A 33 2.38 -2.01 -3.44
C GLY A 33 1.21 -2.21 -2.49
N VAL A 34 0.06 -1.69 -2.90
CA VAL A 34 -1.23 -1.88 -2.21
C VAL A 34 -2.30 -2.23 -3.25
N ALA A 35 -3.23 -3.09 -2.84
CA ALA A 35 -4.42 -3.39 -3.58
C ALA A 35 -5.63 -3.34 -2.64
N THR A 36 -6.73 -2.79 -3.13
CA THR A 36 -8.01 -2.69 -2.43
C THR A 36 -9.12 -3.17 -3.35
N ILE A 37 -10.21 -3.64 -2.77
CA ILE A 37 -11.43 -3.96 -3.50
C ILE A 37 -12.48 -2.96 -3.05
N GLU A 38 -12.92 -2.10 -3.96
CA GLU A 38 -13.99 -1.13 -3.71
C GLU A 38 -15.13 -1.36 -4.70
N LYS A 39 -16.35 -1.55 -4.20
CA LYS A 39 -17.55 -1.80 -5.02
C LYS A 39 -17.40 -2.98 -6.02
N GLY A 40 -16.61 -3.99 -5.66
CA GLY A 40 -16.32 -5.14 -6.51
C GLY A 40 -15.17 -4.94 -7.51
N GLU A 41 -14.62 -3.73 -7.59
CA GLU A 41 -13.50 -3.40 -8.47
C GLU A 41 -12.16 -3.51 -7.73
N LEU A 42 -11.19 -4.17 -8.35
CA LEU A 42 -9.84 -4.30 -7.82
C LEU A 42 -8.98 -3.10 -8.24
N GLY A 43 -8.68 -2.24 -7.28
CA GLY A 43 -7.70 -1.19 -7.42
C GLY A 43 -6.30 -1.66 -7.01
N ARG A 44 -5.26 -1.29 -7.77
CA ARG A 44 -3.87 -1.60 -7.41
C ARG A 44 -2.91 -0.47 -7.76
N ARG A 45 -2.01 -0.14 -6.84
CA ARG A 45 -0.85 0.74 -7.09
C ARG A 45 0.44 0.08 -6.59
N ARG A 46 1.51 0.28 -7.34
CA ARG A 46 2.86 -0.19 -7.02
C ARG A 46 3.88 0.89 -7.32
N ALA A 47 4.96 0.92 -6.57
CA ALA A 47 6.10 1.77 -6.83
C ALA A 47 7.40 1.03 -6.50
N GLU A 48 8.43 1.29 -7.30
CA GLU A 48 9.78 0.82 -7.03
C GLU A 48 10.47 1.72 -5.99
N GLY A 49 11.45 1.16 -5.29
CA GLY A 49 12.21 1.85 -4.25
C GLY A 49 11.43 2.01 -2.94
N LYS A 50 11.74 3.12 -2.25
CA LYS A 50 11.24 3.41 -0.89
C LYS A 50 9.72 3.61 -0.86
N LEU A 51 9.12 3.37 0.30
CA LEU A 51 7.67 3.47 0.50
C LEU A 51 7.10 4.84 0.11
N VAL A 52 7.88 5.91 0.26
CA VAL A 52 7.50 7.28 -0.16
C VAL A 52 7.11 7.37 -1.64
N ASN A 53 7.66 6.52 -2.51
CA ASN A 53 7.29 6.51 -3.93
C ASN A 53 5.86 5.97 -4.11
N LEU A 54 5.46 4.98 -3.32
CA LEU A 54 4.10 4.47 -3.30
C LEU A 54 3.13 5.52 -2.71
N GLU A 55 3.54 6.21 -1.64
CA GLU A 55 2.75 7.30 -1.05
C GLU A 55 2.49 8.43 -2.06
N ARG A 56 3.50 8.81 -2.85
CA ARG A 56 3.35 9.79 -3.94
C ARG A 56 2.38 9.29 -5.01
N ARG A 57 2.57 8.06 -5.49
CA ARG A 57 1.69 7.47 -6.50
C ARG A 57 0.23 7.41 -6.04
N LEU A 58 -0.03 7.13 -4.76
CA LEU A 58 -1.40 7.12 -4.22
C LEU A 58 -2.01 8.51 -4.08
N LYS A 59 -1.20 9.57 -3.97
CA LYS A 59 -1.70 10.95 -4.04
C LYS A 59 -2.10 11.32 -5.46
N ASP A 60 -1.32 10.88 -6.45
CA ASP A 60 -1.55 11.19 -7.87
C ASP A 60 -2.65 10.31 -8.48
N GLU A 61 -2.70 9.03 -8.10
CA GLU A 61 -3.64 8.01 -8.58
C GLU A 61 -4.31 7.30 -7.38
N PRO A 62 -5.31 7.90 -6.73
CA PRO A 62 -5.99 7.32 -5.57
C PRO A 62 -6.61 5.94 -5.86
N LEU A 63 -6.82 5.18 -4.78
CA LEU A 63 -7.55 3.91 -4.74
C LEU A 63 -8.87 4.07 -4.00
#